data_AF-A0A564VH53-F1
#
_entry.id   AF-A0A564VH53-F1
#
_cell.length_a   1.000
_cell.length_b   1.000
_cell.length_c   1.000
_cell.angle_alpha   90.00
_cell.angle_beta   90.00
_cell.angle_gamma   90.00
#
_symmetry.space_group_name_H-M   'P 1'
#
loop_
_entity.id
_entity.type
_entity.pdbx_description
1 polymer ?
#
loop_
_entity_poly.entity_id
_entity_poly.type
_entity_poly.pdbx_seq_one_letter_code
_entity_poly.pdbx_strand_id
1 'polypeptide(L)'
;MKSSDMQQESPHERCIFCGKSKEKFDKNNDWSEEHIIPNALGNESLKIYNVCKKCNSGLGTYVDNYFVNHMFLKIIRENLGLKGQNGKIPNAFREGKDKDGNRIRVDENYQPTIVPRIERHGNTERIVASSKAEIKKMLQKKLIRMDKSEQEITDILNKVDQTKSLFSQPEIHYDITIEFHRFFLEALKIAFEYAIYKFGSDYLKDSRAIEIQQYLKNAIDGKMKKECVGLSGVSFIQDEVLKEALKKIKWNCHMITSY
;
A
#
# COMPACT_ATOMS: atom_id res chain seq x y z
N MET A 1 9.05 33.16 -27.99
CA MET A 1 8.23 32.15 -28.69
C MET A 1 7.39 31.44 -27.63
N LYS A 2 6.08 31.68 -27.61
CA LYS A 2 5.14 31.01 -26.71
C LYS A 2 4.80 29.66 -27.33
N SER A 3 5.18 28.56 -26.67
CA SER A 3 4.68 27.22 -26.99
C SER A 3 3.21 27.17 -26.59
N SER A 4 2.34 27.06 -27.59
CA SER A 4 0.91 26.89 -27.44
C SER A 4 0.62 25.46 -26.96
N ASP A 5 0.38 25.29 -25.67
CA ASP A 5 -0.26 24.09 -25.15
C ASP A 5 -1.71 24.08 -25.66
N MET A 6 -1.98 23.18 -26.60
CA MET A 6 -3.31 22.82 -27.05
C MET A 6 -4.08 22.21 -25.86
N GLN A 7 -4.83 23.04 -25.15
CA GLN A 7 -5.91 22.56 -24.30
C GLN A 7 -6.97 21.93 -25.20
N GLN A 8 -7.04 20.61 -25.20
CA GLN A 8 -8.07 19.84 -25.89
C GLN A 8 -9.35 19.91 -25.06
N GLU A 9 -10.01 21.08 -25.04
CA GLU A 9 -11.33 21.28 -24.42
C GLU A 9 -12.42 20.71 -25.33
N SER A 10 -12.60 19.39 -25.33
CA SER A 10 -13.94 18.83 -25.52
C SER A 10 -14.56 18.69 -24.13
N PRO A 11 -15.77 19.21 -23.85
CA PRO A 11 -16.41 19.00 -22.57
C PRO A 11 -16.55 17.50 -22.34
N HIS A 12 -15.96 16.99 -21.27
CA HIS A 12 -16.10 15.59 -20.91
C HIS A 12 -17.58 15.29 -20.69
N GLU A 13 -18.19 14.54 -21.60
CA GLU A 13 -19.63 14.31 -21.54
C GLU A 13 -19.99 13.33 -20.40
N ARG A 14 -19.11 12.37 -20.11
CA ARG A 14 -19.34 11.30 -19.14
C ARG A 14 -18.06 10.81 -18.49
N CYS A 15 -18.18 10.41 -17.22
CA CYS A 15 -17.09 9.79 -16.49
C CYS A 15 -16.81 8.40 -17.08
N ILE A 16 -15.55 8.13 -17.41
CA ILE A 16 -15.15 6.89 -18.08
C ILE A 16 -15.31 5.64 -17.23
N PHE A 17 -15.57 5.78 -15.93
CA PHE A 17 -15.79 4.64 -15.02
C PHE A 17 -17.26 4.44 -14.65
N CYS A 18 -17.98 5.53 -14.34
CA CYS A 18 -19.37 5.43 -13.89
C CYS A 18 -20.41 5.81 -14.94
N GLY A 19 -19.99 6.29 -16.12
CA GLY A 19 -20.87 6.71 -17.21
C GLY A 19 -21.75 7.92 -16.89
N LYS A 20 -21.61 8.54 -15.71
CA LYS A 20 -22.40 9.70 -15.31
C LYS A 20 -21.87 10.96 -15.96
N SER A 21 -22.77 11.79 -16.46
CA SER A 21 -22.50 13.16 -16.88
C SER A 21 -22.52 14.12 -15.69
N LYS A 22 -22.07 15.36 -15.88
CA LYS A 22 -21.96 16.36 -14.81
C LYS A 22 -23.30 16.65 -14.14
N GLU A 23 -24.40 16.60 -14.88
CA GLU A 23 -25.77 16.84 -14.36
C GLU A 23 -26.22 15.73 -13.39
N LYS A 24 -25.58 14.56 -13.44
CA LYS A 24 -25.87 13.41 -12.55
C LYS A 24 -24.91 13.31 -11.36
N PHE A 25 -24.01 14.28 -11.19
CA PHE A 25 -23.12 14.34 -10.05
C PHE A 25 -23.87 14.88 -8.82
N ASP A 26 -23.53 14.34 -7.64
CA ASP A 26 -23.97 14.96 -6.39
C ASP A 26 -23.15 16.22 -6.08
N LYS A 27 -23.59 17.00 -5.09
CA LYS A 27 -22.96 18.28 -4.70
C LYS A 27 -21.48 18.18 -4.33
N ASN A 28 -20.98 16.99 -3.98
CA ASN A 28 -19.59 16.77 -3.57
C ASN A 28 -18.75 16.12 -4.68
N ASN A 29 -19.31 15.99 -5.88
CA ASN A 29 -18.66 15.34 -7.00
C ASN A 29 -18.53 16.32 -8.18
N ASP A 30 -17.37 16.32 -8.81
CA ASP A 30 -17.08 17.11 -10.01
C ASP A 30 -16.07 16.34 -10.86
N TRP A 31 -15.69 16.88 -12.01
CA TRP A 31 -14.52 16.42 -12.74
C TRP A 31 -13.25 16.53 -11.90
N SER A 32 -12.30 15.65 -12.17
CA SER A 32 -11.02 15.57 -11.48
C SER A 32 -9.92 15.20 -12.44
N GLU A 33 -8.71 15.68 -12.16
CA GLU A 33 -7.50 15.25 -12.83
C GLU A 33 -7.09 13.87 -12.32
N GLU A 34 -7.05 12.89 -13.22
CA GLU A 34 -6.59 11.53 -12.95
C GLU A 34 -5.27 11.28 -13.68
N HIS A 35 -4.31 10.65 -13.00
CA HIS A 35 -3.01 10.32 -13.60
C HIS A 35 -3.06 8.90 -14.15
N ILE A 36 -2.81 8.70 -15.44
CA ILE A 36 -2.92 7.37 -16.06
C ILE A 36 -2.05 6.35 -15.33
N ILE A 37 -0.79 6.73 -15.13
CA ILE A 37 0.14 6.04 -14.23
C ILE A 37 0.13 6.79 -12.90
N PRO A 38 0.03 6.14 -11.72
CA PRO A 38 0.02 6.85 -10.45
C PRO A 38 1.20 7.82 -10.30
N ASN A 39 0.92 9.04 -9.82
CA ASN A 39 1.97 10.05 -9.57
C ASN A 39 3.05 9.52 -8.60
N ALA A 40 2.67 8.67 -7.65
CA ALA A 40 3.59 7.99 -6.74
C ALA A 40 4.69 7.16 -7.44
N LEU A 41 4.53 6.86 -8.73
CA LEU A 41 5.49 6.17 -9.60
C LEU A 41 6.28 7.13 -10.52
N GLY A 42 6.18 8.45 -10.29
CA GLY A 42 6.92 9.48 -11.02
C GLY A 42 6.21 10.05 -12.25
N ASN A 43 4.93 9.74 -12.46
CA ASN A 43 4.16 10.34 -13.56
C ASN A 43 3.58 11.69 -13.16
N GLU A 44 4.04 12.76 -13.81
CA GLU A 44 3.54 14.13 -13.57
C GLU A 44 2.65 14.66 -14.71
N SER A 45 2.70 14.04 -15.89
CA SER A 45 2.19 14.65 -17.13
C SER A 45 1.12 13.83 -17.85
N LEU A 46 1.15 12.50 -17.76
CA LEU A 46 0.21 11.65 -18.47
C LEU A 46 -1.11 11.55 -17.68
N LYS A 47 -2.07 12.39 -18.06
CA LYS A 47 -3.31 12.65 -17.32
C LYS A 47 -4.55 12.59 -18.20
N ILE A 48 -5.70 12.35 -17.57
CA ILE A 48 -7.03 12.46 -18.16
C ILE A 48 -7.95 13.25 -17.23
N TYR A 49 -9.00 13.84 -17.81
CA TYR A 49 -9.88 14.79 -17.11
C TYR A 49 -11.36 14.38 -17.16
N ASN A 50 -11.68 13.29 -17.86
CA ASN A 50 -13.01 12.67 -17.94
C ASN A 50 -13.26 11.66 -16.82
N VAL A 51 -12.74 11.92 -15.62
CA VAL A 51 -12.94 11.11 -14.41
C VAL A 51 -13.56 11.98 -13.33
N CYS A 52 -14.64 11.52 -12.70
CA CYS A 52 -15.24 12.26 -11.58
C CYS A 52 -14.51 11.99 -10.26
N LYS A 53 -14.51 12.97 -9.35
CA LYS A 53 -13.84 12.93 -8.04
C LYS A 53 -14.10 11.65 -7.26
N LYS A 54 -15.35 11.16 -7.29
CA LYS A 54 -15.74 9.91 -6.60
C LYS A 54 -15.03 8.68 -7.20
N CYS A 55 -14.92 8.60 -8.53
CA CYS A 55 -14.23 7.48 -9.17
C CYS A 55 -12.72 7.58 -8.99
N ASN A 56 -12.12 8.76 -9.16
CA ASN A 56 -10.70 9.02 -8.90
C ASN A 56 -10.33 8.67 -7.44
N SER A 57 -11.11 9.12 -6.47
CA SER A 57 -10.90 8.75 -5.06
C SER A 57 -10.98 7.23 -4.83
N GLY A 58 -11.88 6.55 -5.56
CA GLY A 58 -12.00 5.10 -5.51
C GLY A 58 -10.83 4.37 -6.17
N LEU A 59 -10.30 4.87 -7.28
CA LEU A 59 -9.06 4.37 -7.91
C LEU A 59 -7.90 4.48 -6.92
N GLY A 60 -7.68 5.70 -6.40
CA GLY A 60 -6.63 5.96 -5.42
C GLY A 60 -6.74 5.06 -4.18
N THR A 61 -7.95 4.76 -3.72
CA THR A 61 -8.17 3.93 -2.52
C THR A 61 -8.07 2.43 -2.79
N TYR A 62 -8.67 1.95 -3.88
CA TYR A 62 -8.95 0.54 -4.11
C TYR A 62 -8.19 -0.11 -5.26
N VAL A 63 -7.46 0.68 -6.06
CA VAL A 63 -6.64 0.19 -7.18
C VAL A 63 -5.18 0.61 -6.91
N ASP A 64 -4.85 1.88 -7.10
CA ASP A 64 -3.49 2.42 -6.99
C ASP A 64 -2.83 2.09 -5.66
N ASN A 65 -3.54 2.32 -4.54
CA ASN A 65 -2.99 2.14 -3.19
C ASN A 65 -2.52 0.71 -2.92
N TYR A 66 -3.18 -0.31 -3.48
CA TYR A 66 -2.72 -1.69 -3.31
C TYR A 66 -1.43 -1.98 -4.09
N PHE A 67 -1.24 -1.31 -5.23
CA PHE A 67 -0.05 -1.47 -6.06
C PHE A 67 1.12 -0.65 -5.51
N VAL A 68 0.96 0.67 -5.36
CA VAL A 68 2.05 1.60 -5.00
C VAL A 68 2.59 1.40 -3.59
N ASN A 69 1.81 0.78 -2.69
CA ASN A 69 2.23 0.49 -1.32
C ASN A 69 2.69 -0.96 -1.09
N HIS A 70 2.71 -1.78 -2.15
CA HIS A 70 3.33 -3.10 -2.09
C HIS A 70 4.83 -2.99 -1.81
N MET A 71 5.41 -3.92 -1.04
CA MET A 71 6.81 -3.85 -0.59
C MET A 71 7.80 -3.73 -1.76
N PHE A 72 7.66 -4.53 -2.81
CA PHE A 72 8.50 -4.42 -4.02
C PHE A 72 8.45 -3.02 -4.65
N LEU A 73 7.26 -2.43 -4.74
CA LEU A 73 7.12 -1.10 -5.34
C LEU A 73 7.69 -0.02 -4.43
N LYS A 74 7.57 -0.18 -3.10
CA LYS A 74 8.24 0.73 -2.16
C LYS A 74 9.76 0.68 -2.29
N ILE A 75 10.36 -0.51 -2.43
CA ILE A 75 11.82 -0.65 -2.65
C ILE A 75 12.25 0.09 -3.92
N ILE A 76 11.51 -0.09 -5.03
CA ILE A 76 11.80 0.62 -6.28
C ILE A 76 11.66 2.14 -6.10
N ARG A 77 10.58 2.58 -5.43
CA ARG A 77 10.34 4.00 -5.14
C ARG A 77 11.40 4.61 -4.23
N GLU A 78 11.90 3.89 -3.24
CA GLU A 78 13.03 4.31 -2.39
C GLU A 78 14.29 4.50 -3.21
N ASN A 79 14.66 3.50 -4.01
CA ASN A 79 15.86 3.55 -4.85
C ASN A 79 15.83 4.70 -5.86
N LEU A 80 14.63 5.07 -6.34
CA LEU A 80 14.42 6.16 -7.29
C LEU A 80 14.11 7.51 -6.61
N GLY A 81 14.00 7.56 -5.27
CA GLY A 81 13.67 8.79 -4.54
C GLY A 81 12.24 9.31 -4.77
N LEU A 82 11.31 8.44 -5.19
CA LEU A 82 9.93 8.80 -5.54
C LEU A 82 9.06 9.04 -4.30
N LYS A 83 8.58 10.28 -4.17
CA LYS A 83 7.76 10.72 -3.04
C LYS A 83 6.30 10.31 -3.22
N GLY A 84 5.61 10.04 -2.11
CA GLY A 84 4.15 9.97 -2.10
C GLY A 84 3.50 11.37 -2.06
N GLN A 85 2.17 11.40 -2.05
CA GLN A 85 1.41 12.65 -1.91
C GLN A 85 1.71 13.41 -0.60
N ASN A 86 2.17 12.70 0.43
CA ASN A 86 2.61 13.31 1.70
C ASN A 86 4.03 13.90 1.64
N GLY A 87 4.67 13.91 0.47
CA GLY A 87 6.03 14.44 0.26
C GLY A 87 7.15 13.54 0.80
N LYS A 88 6.82 12.34 1.33
CA LYS A 88 7.80 11.41 1.90
C LYS A 88 8.10 10.26 0.95
N ILE A 89 9.36 9.84 0.95
CA ILE A 89 9.78 8.57 0.34
C ILE A 89 9.24 7.44 1.23
N PRO A 90 8.55 6.43 0.68
CA PRO A 90 8.02 5.33 1.49
C PRO A 90 9.17 4.54 2.11
N ASN A 91 9.03 4.06 3.36
CA ASN A 91 9.96 3.08 3.93
C ASN A 91 9.44 1.65 3.68
N ALA A 92 10.09 0.86 2.83
CA ALA A 92 9.69 -0.51 2.51
C ALA A 92 9.94 -1.47 3.69
N PHE A 93 10.96 -1.18 4.50
CA PHE A 93 11.46 -2.01 5.59
C PHE A 93 10.96 -1.57 6.97
N ARG A 94 9.99 -0.64 7.01
CA ARG A 94 9.51 0.06 8.21
C ARG A 94 9.17 -0.87 9.38
N GLU A 95 8.60 -2.03 9.10
CA GLU A 95 8.28 -3.03 10.13
C GLU A 95 8.65 -4.44 9.65
N GLY A 96 9.37 -5.17 10.51
CA GLY A 96 9.73 -6.58 10.30
C GLY A 96 9.67 -7.35 11.61
N LYS A 97 10.16 -8.59 11.62
CA LYS A 97 10.22 -9.44 12.82
C LYS A 97 11.63 -9.95 13.08
N ASP A 98 12.03 -10.07 14.34
CA ASP A 98 13.25 -10.80 14.68
C ASP A 98 13.03 -12.33 14.64
N LYS A 99 14.11 -13.10 14.87
CA LYS A 99 14.08 -14.57 14.91
C LYS A 99 13.10 -15.17 15.92
N ASP A 100 12.76 -14.42 16.96
CA ASP A 100 11.86 -14.85 18.02
C ASP A 100 10.41 -14.40 17.73
N GLY A 101 10.16 -13.84 16.54
CA GLY A 101 8.86 -13.37 16.08
C GLY A 101 8.47 -11.97 16.59
N ASN A 102 9.38 -11.26 17.25
CA ASN A 102 9.09 -9.96 17.82
C ASN A 102 9.11 -8.87 16.77
N ARG A 103 8.15 -7.93 16.85
CA ARG A 103 8.10 -6.78 15.93
C ARG A 103 9.28 -5.84 16.15
N ILE A 104 9.97 -5.54 15.05
CA ILE A 104 11.03 -4.54 14.95
C ILE A 104 10.53 -3.41 14.04
N ARG A 105 10.74 -2.17 14.45
CA ARG A 105 10.54 -0.98 13.62
C ARG A 105 11.87 -0.48 13.10
N VAL A 106 11.90 -0.11 11.83
CA VAL A 106 13.08 0.47 11.18
C VAL A 106 12.71 1.88 10.75
N ASP A 107 13.52 2.87 11.12
CA ASP A 107 13.29 4.26 10.74
C ASP A 107 13.84 4.57 9.34
N GLU A 108 13.74 5.84 8.92
CA GLU A 108 14.20 6.31 7.61
C GLU A 108 15.73 6.24 7.44
N ASN A 109 16.49 6.13 8.54
CA ASN A 109 17.95 5.96 8.55
C ASN A 109 18.36 4.48 8.68
N TYR A 110 17.41 3.55 8.51
CA TYR A 110 17.61 2.12 8.70
C TYR A 110 18.05 1.73 10.12
N GLN A 111 17.72 2.54 11.12
CA GLN A 111 18.01 2.20 12.51
C GLN A 111 16.87 1.35 13.09
N PRO A 112 17.13 0.09 13.47
CA PRO A 112 16.12 -0.76 14.09
C PRO A 112 15.87 -0.39 15.54
N THR A 113 14.60 -0.50 15.95
CA THR A 113 14.11 -0.35 17.32
C THR A 113 13.10 -1.46 17.62
N ILE A 114 13.19 -2.05 18.81
CA ILE A 114 12.22 -3.05 19.24
C ILE A 114 10.89 -2.34 19.55
N VAL A 115 9.78 -2.89 19.09
CA VAL A 115 8.46 -2.41 19.52
C VAL A 115 8.27 -2.77 21.00
N PRO A 116 8.03 -1.78 21.88
CA PRO A 116 7.98 -2.03 23.32
C PRO A 116 6.88 -3.01 23.70
N ARG A 117 7.18 -3.93 24.61
CA ARG A 117 6.26 -4.97 25.06
C ARG A 117 6.50 -5.36 26.52
N ILE A 118 5.49 -6.02 27.09
CA ILE A 118 5.54 -6.60 28.42
C ILE A 118 5.29 -8.11 28.26
N GLU A 119 6.26 -8.92 28.67
CA GLU A 119 6.16 -10.37 28.70
C GLU A 119 5.85 -10.81 30.14
N ARG A 120 4.92 -11.75 30.32
CA ARG A 120 4.60 -12.34 31.62
C ARG A 120 5.21 -13.74 31.71
N HIS A 121 6.01 -13.96 32.74
CA HIS A 121 6.66 -15.23 33.05
C HIS A 121 6.28 -15.63 34.48
N GLY A 122 5.14 -16.32 34.63
CA GLY A 122 4.56 -16.65 35.94
C GLY A 122 4.23 -15.39 36.75
N ASN A 123 4.82 -15.25 37.93
CA ASN A 123 4.68 -14.08 38.81
C ASN A 123 5.64 -12.93 38.45
N THR A 124 6.49 -13.09 37.44
CA THR A 124 7.43 -12.06 37.01
C THR A 124 6.99 -11.45 35.69
N GLU A 125 7.23 -10.16 35.53
CA GLU A 125 6.97 -9.45 34.29
C GLU A 125 8.26 -8.84 33.78
N ARG A 126 8.53 -9.01 32.48
CA ARG A 126 9.69 -8.47 31.80
C ARG A 126 9.24 -7.37 30.84
N ILE A 127 9.80 -6.17 30.99
CA ILE A 127 9.58 -5.07 30.05
C ILE A 127 10.75 -5.05 29.07
N VAL A 128 10.44 -5.05 27.77
CA VAL A 128 11.42 -4.96 26.68
C VAL A 128 11.11 -3.69 25.90
N ALA A 129 12.08 -2.78 25.75
CA ALA A 129 11.92 -1.55 24.99
C ALA A 129 13.26 -1.07 24.42
N SER A 130 13.20 -0.08 23.52
CA SER A 130 14.36 0.45 22.81
C SER A 130 15.28 1.32 23.68
N SER A 131 14.78 1.82 24.82
CA SER A 131 15.53 2.69 25.73
C SER A 131 15.05 2.58 27.18
N LYS A 132 15.92 2.95 28.12
CA LYS A 132 15.58 3.05 29.56
C LYS A 132 14.45 4.05 29.82
N ALA A 133 14.41 5.17 29.10
CA ALA A 133 13.34 6.16 29.22
C ALA A 133 11.98 5.57 28.84
N GLU A 134 11.95 4.74 27.79
CA GLU A 134 10.74 4.06 27.36
C GLU A 134 10.29 2.98 28.38
N ILE A 135 11.25 2.21 28.94
CA ILE A 135 10.98 1.28 30.05
C ILE A 135 10.36 2.03 31.23
N LYS A 136 10.96 3.14 31.66
CA LYS A 136 10.46 3.95 32.77
C LYS A 136 9.03 4.44 32.53
N LYS A 137 8.75 4.95 31.33
CA LYS A 137 7.40 5.42 30.95
C LYS A 137 6.36 4.30 31.00
N MET A 138 6.71 3.10 30.54
CA MET A 138 5.82 1.94 30.60
C MET A 138 5.58 1.47 32.03
N LEU A 139 6.65 1.40 32.82
CA LEU A 139 6.63 0.95 34.21
C LEU A 139 5.82 1.92 35.09
N GLN A 140 6.05 3.23 34.96
CA GLN A 140 5.31 4.27 35.67
C GLN A 140 3.80 4.16 35.40
N LYS A 141 3.40 4.10 34.12
CA LYS A 141 1.97 3.93 33.76
C LYS A 141 1.36 2.68 34.36
N LYS A 142 2.13 1.62 34.52
CA LYS A 142 1.65 0.36 35.08
C LYS A 142 1.53 0.42 36.60
N LEU A 143 2.54 0.94 37.29
CA LEU A 143 2.53 1.04 38.76
C LEU A 143 1.42 1.97 39.24
N ILE A 144 1.15 3.07 38.52
CA ILE A 144 -0.02 3.94 38.78
C ILE A 144 -1.33 3.14 38.69
N ARG A 145 -1.47 2.25 37.70
CA ARG A 145 -2.67 1.40 37.56
C ARG A 145 -2.78 0.32 38.62
N MET A 146 -1.66 0.01 39.31
CA MET A 146 -1.61 -0.93 40.43
C MET A 146 -1.76 -0.22 41.78
N ASP A 147 -2.09 1.07 41.78
CA ASP A 147 -2.30 1.89 42.96
C ASP A 147 -1.09 1.90 43.92
N LYS A 148 0.11 1.91 43.32
CA LYS A 148 1.37 2.01 44.05
C LYS A 148 1.65 3.43 44.51
N SER A 149 2.26 3.56 45.69
CA SER A 149 2.65 4.87 46.23
C SER A 149 3.72 5.55 45.37
N GLU A 150 3.78 6.89 45.40
CA GLU A 150 4.81 7.65 44.66
C GLU A 150 6.23 7.26 45.04
N GLN A 151 6.46 6.94 46.31
CA GLN A 151 7.77 6.49 46.81
C GLN A 151 8.14 5.14 46.19
N GLU A 152 7.24 4.15 46.24
CA GLU A 152 7.47 2.84 45.60
C GLU A 152 7.73 2.98 44.10
N ILE A 153 6.99 3.85 43.41
CA ILE A 153 7.17 4.12 41.98
C ILE A 153 8.59 4.66 41.72
N THR A 154 9.01 5.65 42.49
CA THR A 154 10.33 6.29 42.35
C THR A 154 11.45 5.29 42.58
N ASP A 155 11.35 4.48 43.64
CA ASP A 155 12.35 3.48 43.99
C ASP A 155 12.51 2.41 42.89
N ILE A 156 11.40 1.96 42.30
CA ILE A 156 11.43 1.00 41.20
C ILE A 156 12.02 1.64 39.93
N LEU A 157 11.67 2.89 39.60
CA LEU A 157 12.19 3.59 38.42
C LEU A 157 13.72 3.83 38.53
N ASN A 158 14.24 4.10 39.72
CA ASN A 158 15.68 4.28 39.96
C ASN A 158 16.48 3.00 39.69
N LYS A 159 15.90 1.81 39.96
CA LYS A 159 16.55 0.52 39.64
C LYS A 159 16.74 0.31 38.13
N VAL A 160 15.91 0.92 37.29
CA VAL A 160 16.06 0.85 35.82
C VAL A 160 17.35 1.51 35.36
N ASP A 161 17.78 2.61 35.99
CA ASP A 161 19.02 3.30 35.62
C ASP A 161 20.25 2.44 35.89
N GLN A 162 20.20 1.62 36.93
CA GLN A 162 21.28 0.70 37.32
C GLN A 162 21.33 -0.57 36.46
N THR A 163 20.29 -0.83 35.67
CA THR A 163 20.23 -2.01 34.80
C THR A 163 21.18 -1.86 33.62
N LYS A 164 21.97 -2.90 33.30
CA LYS A 164 22.86 -2.90 32.13
C LYS A 164 22.03 -2.89 30.85
N SER A 165 22.39 -2.00 29.92
CA SER A 165 21.83 -2.03 28.56
C SER A 165 22.43 -3.23 27.81
N LEU A 166 21.57 -3.99 27.14
CA LEU A 166 22.00 -5.03 26.21
C LEU A 166 21.99 -4.43 24.82
N PHE A 167 23.10 -4.58 24.10
CA PHE A 167 23.17 -4.22 22.69
C PHE A 167 22.98 -5.48 21.85
N SER A 168 22.17 -5.40 20.80
CA SER A 168 21.94 -6.51 19.86
C SER A 168 21.95 -5.99 18.43
N GLN A 169 22.50 -6.77 17.52
CA GLN A 169 22.31 -6.61 16.08
C GLN A 169 21.26 -7.63 15.63
N PRO A 170 19.96 -7.24 15.53
CA PRO A 170 18.92 -8.19 15.18
C PRO A 170 18.99 -8.54 13.69
N GLU A 171 18.81 -9.81 13.38
CA GLU A 171 18.40 -10.23 12.04
C GLU A 171 16.90 -9.97 11.90
N ILE A 172 16.50 -9.24 10.85
CA ILE A 172 15.12 -8.84 10.62
C ILE A 172 14.57 -9.56 9.40
N HIS A 173 13.48 -10.28 9.62
CA HIS A 173 12.75 -11.04 8.62
C HIS A 173 11.54 -10.24 8.12
N TYR A 174 11.30 -10.33 6.81
CA TYR A 174 10.19 -9.68 6.13
C TYR A 174 9.42 -10.71 5.31
N ASP A 175 8.10 -10.75 5.52
CA ASP A 175 7.19 -11.59 4.74
C ASP A 175 6.65 -10.77 3.57
N ILE A 176 6.78 -11.30 2.34
CA ILE A 176 6.22 -10.68 1.14
C ILE A 176 5.16 -11.60 0.55
N THR A 177 3.96 -11.05 0.33
CA THR A 177 2.86 -11.74 -0.33
C THR A 177 2.42 -10.92 -1.53
N ILE A 178 2.47 -11.53 -2.72
CA ILE A 178 2.04 -10.89 -3.96
C ILE A 178 0.66 -11.40 -4.34
N GLU A 179 -0.34 -10.51 -4.39
CA GLU A 179 -1.65 -10.79 -4.97
C GLU A 179 -1.67 -10.31 -6.43
N PHE A 180 -1.32 -11.19 -7.37
CA PHE A 180 -1.14 -10.83 -8.78
C PHE A 180 -2.37 -10.18 -9.41
N HIS A 181 -3.58 -10.56 -9.02
CA HIS A 181 -4.80 -9.95 -9.54
C HIS A 181 -4.85 -8.44 -9.24
N ARG A 182 -4.31 -7.95 -8.12
CA ARG A 182 -4.22 -6.51 -7.83
C ARG A 182 -3.22 -5.80 -8.74
N PHE A 183 -2.11 -6.46 -9.07
CA PHE A 183 -1.12 -5.94 -10.01
C PHE A 183 -1.71 -5.86 -11.43
N PHE A 184 -2.47 -6.88 -11.83
CA PHE A 184 -3.18 -6.88 -13.10
C PHE A 184 -4.28 -5.84 -13.16
N LEU A 185 -4.97 -5.57 -12.06
CA LEU A 185 -5.98 -4.53 -11.98
C LEU A 185 -5.37 -3.13 -12.22
N GLU A 186 -4.21 -2.85 -11.64
CA GLU A 186 -3.44 -1.62 -11.91
C GLU A 186 -3.01 -1.53 -13.38
N ALA A 187 -2.48 -2.64 -13.93
CA ALA A 187 -2.08 -2.68 -15.33
C ALA A 187 -3.27 -2.45 -16.28
N LEU A 188 -4.44 -3.03 -15.96
CA LEU A 188 -5.68 -2.79 -16.70
C LEU A 188 -6.14 -1.34 -16.60
N LYS A 189 -6.04 -0.73 -15.42
CA LYS A 189 -6.35 0.69 -15.20
C LYS A 189 -5.52 1.56 -16.12
N ILE A 190 -4.20 1.40 -16.10
CA ILE A 190 -3.26 2.12 -16.97
C ILE A 190 -3.61 1.90 -18.45
N ALA A 191 -3.82 0.66 -18.87
CA ALA A 191 -4.12 0.32 -20.25
C ALA A 191 -5.45 0.92 -20.73
N PHE A 192 -6.50 0.83 -19.91
CA PHE A 192 -7.84 1.35 -20.21
C PHE A 192 -7.82 2.88 -20.35
N GLU A 193 -7.23 3.57 -19.38
CA GLU A 193 -7.14 5.03 -19.41
C GLU A 193 -6.26 5.54 -20.56
N TYR A 194 -5.14 4.84 -20.84
CA TYR A 194 -4.29 5.16 -21.98
C TYR A 194 -5.00 4.94 -23.32
N ALA A 195 -5.77 3.86 -23.45
CA ALA A 195 -6.56 3.59 -24.65
C ALA A 195 -7.60 4.70 -24.88
N ILE A 196 -8.29 5.17 -23.84
CA ILE A 196 -9.20 6.32 -23.94
C ILE A 196 -8.45 7.59 -24.30
N TYR A 197 -7.28 7.83 -23.71
CA TYR A 197 -6.44 8.97 -24.05
C TYR A 197 -6.03 8.98 -25.53
N LYS A 198 -5.82 7.80 -26.14
CA LYS A 198 -5.41 7.67 -27.55
C LYS A 198 -6.57 7.62 -28.54
N PHE A 199 -7.63 6.91 -28.20
CA PHE A 199 -8.75 6.61 -29.12
C PHE A 199 -10.02 7.39 -28.79
N GLY A 200 -10.02 8.18 -27.71
CA GLY A 200 -11.17 8.96 -27.28
C GLY A 200 -12.31 8.11 -26.75
N SER A 201 -13.51 8.71 -26.71
CA SER A 201 -14.73 8.06 -26.19
C SER A 201 -15.22 6.90 -27.06
N ASP A 202 -14.79 6.79 -28.31
CA ASP A 202 -15.15 5.68 -29.20
C ASP A 202 -14.67 4.32 -28.68
N TYR A 203 -13.55 4.30 -27.94
CA TYR A 203 -13.07 3.09 -27.29
C TYR A 203 -14.10 2.50 -26.31
N LEU A 204 -14.96 3.32 -25.69
CA LEU A 204 -15.99 2.84 -24.76
C LEU A 204 -17.11 2.02 -25.45
N LYS A 205 -17.14 1.99 -26.79
CA LYS A 205 -18.07 1.15 -27.56
C LYS A 205 -17.53 -0.27 -27.77
N ASP A 206 -16.23 -0.48 -27.57
CA ASP A 206 -15.59 -1.78 -27.70
C ASP A 206 -16.05 -2.73 -26.57
N SER A 207 -16.39 -3.98 -26.92
CA SER A 207 -16.91 -4.95 -25.95
C SER A 207 -15.92 -5.24 -24.83
N ARG A 208 -14.62 -5.26 -25.15
CA ARG A 208 -13.55 -5.48 -24.17
C ARG A 208 -13.35 -4.25 -23.29
N ALA A 209 -13.49 -3.05 -23.84
CA ALA A 209 -13.46 -1.82 -23.03
C ALA A 209 -14.60 -1.79 -22.00
N ILE A 210 -15.82 -2.21 -22.38
CA ILE A 210 -16.97 -2.29 -21.48
C ILE A 210 -16.70 -3.29 -20.34
N GLU A 211 -16.12 -4.45 -20.66
CA GLU A 211 -15.75 -5.46 -19.66
C GLU A 211 -14.70 -4.92 -18.67
N ILE A 212 -13.63 -4.31 -19.18
CA ILE A 212 -12.58 -3.71 -18.34
C ILE A 212 -13.15 -2.58 -17.46
N GLN A 213 -14.01 -1.73 -18.02
CA GLN A 213 -14.70 -0.68 -17.28
C GLN A 213 -15.50 -1.26 -16.11
N GLN A 214 -16.20 -2.39 -16.31
CA GLN A 214 -16.96 -3.05 -15.24
C GLN A 214 -16.05 -3.61 -14.13
N TYR A 215 -14.91 -4.23 -14.48
CA TYR A 215 -13.93 -4.68 -13.49
C TYR A 215 -13.40 -3.51 -12.65
N LEU A 216 -12.95 -2.44 -13.31
CA LEU A 216 -12.44 -1.23 -12.65
C LEU A 216 -13.52 -0.56 -11.81
N LYS A 217 -14.75 -0.49 -12.30
CA LYS A 217 -15.87 0.09 -11.54
C LYS A 217 -16.21 -0.71 -10.28
N ASN A 218 -16.21 -2.03 -10.37
CA ASN A 218 -16.41 -2.90 -9.21
C ASN A 218 -15.30 -2.71 -8.17
N ALA A 219 -14.05 -2.55 -8.60
CA ALA A 219 -12.95 -2.23 -7.71
C ALA A 219 -13.09 -0.85 -7.05
N ILE A 220 -13.39 0.20 -7.84
CA ILE A 220 -13.67 1.57 -7.38
C ILE A 220 -14.78 1.60 -6.32
N ASP A 221 -15.80 0.74 -6.46
CA ASP A 221 -16.89 0.62 -5.49
C ASP A 221 -16.53 -0.21 -4.24
N GLY A 222 -15.28 -0.67 -4.13
CA GLY A 222 -14.76 -1.43 -2.99
C GLY A 222 -15.17 -2.91 -2.98
N LYS A 223 -15.78 -3.43 -4.06
CA LYS A 223 -16.20 -4.84 -4.12
C LYS A 223 -15.03 -5.83 -4.09
N MET A 224 -13.83 -5.37 -4.47
CA MET A 224 -12.58 -6.15 -4.48
C MET A 224 -11.63 -5.80 -3.31
N LYS A 225 -12.16 -5.17 -2.25
CA LYS A 225 -11.35 -4.73 -1.10
C LYS A 225 -10.72 -5.91 -0.34
N LYS A 226 -11.46 -7.00 -0.17
CA LYS A 226 -10.98 -8.19 0.55
C LYS A 226 -10.12 -9.10 -0.32
N GLU A 227 -10.57 -9.31 -1.56
CA GLU A 227 -9.95 -10.21 -2.52
C GLU A 227 -10.18 -9.65 -3.91
N CYS A 228 -9.14 -9.67 -4.75
CA CYS A 228 -9.24 -9.32 -6.15
C CYS A 228 -9.45 -10.59 -6.98
N VAL A 229 -10.59 -10.64 -7.68
CA VAL A 229 -10.95 -11.75 -8.56
C VAL A 229 -10.05 -11.80 -9.79
N GLY A 230 -9.94 -12.99 -10.38
CA GLY A 230 -9.30 -13.19 -11.68
C GLY A 230 -9.97 -12.32 -12.76
N LEU A 231 -9.14 -11.68 -13.57
CA LEU A 231 -9.57 -10.79 -14.64
C LEU A 231 -9.50 -11.56 -15.95
N SER A 232 -10.65 -11.77 -16.59
CA SER A 232 -10.74 -12.46 -17.87
C SER A 232 -9.73 -11.89 -18.87
N GLY A 233 -8.97 -12.75 -19.56
CA GLY A 233 -7.96 -12.32 -20.54
C GLY A 233 -6.71 -11.65 -19.96
N VAL A 234 -6.51 -11.67 -18.64
CA VAL A 234 -5.28 -11.17 -17.98
C VAL A 234 -4.66 -12.26 -17.12
N SER A 235 -3.43 -12.65 -17.44
CA SER A 235 -2.68 -13.67 -16.70
C SER A 235 -1.18 -13.40 -16.82
N PHE A 236 -0.39 -13.95 -15.89
CA PHE A 236 1.07 -13.81 -15.91
C PHE A 236 1.69 -14.62 -17.05
N ILE A 237 1.09 -15.77 -17.32
CA ILE A 237 1.43 -16.75 -18.34
C ILE A 237 0.08 -17.29 -18.81
N GLN A 238 -0.14 -17.46 -20.13
CA GLN A 238 -1.35 -18.14 -20.62
C GLN A 238 -1.53 -19.45 -19.85
N ASP A 239 -2.72 -19.72 -19.30
CA ASP A 239 -2.95 -20.84 -18.37
C ASP A 239 -2.39 -22.18 -18.86
N GLU A 240 -2.41 -22.40 -20.17
CA GLU A 240 -1.84 -23.59 -20.83
C GLU A 240 -0.31 -23.66 -20.71
N VAL A 241 0.38 -22.54 -20.97
CA VAL A 241 1.83 -22.43 -20.87
C VAL A 241 2.29 -22.53 -19.41
N LEU A 242 1.52 -21.99 -18.46
CA LEU A 242 1.85 -22.10 -17.03
C LEU A 242 1.74 -23.54 -16.55
N LYS A 243 0.65 -24.23 -16.90
CA LYS A 243 0.45 -25.65 -16.60
C LYS A 243 1.57 -26.51 -17.16
N GLU A 244 2.08 -26.18 -18.34
CA GLU A 244 3.16 -26.92 -18.97
C GLU A 244 4.54 -26.59 -18.41
N ALA A 245 4.79 -25.32 -18.04
CA ALA A 245 6.02 -24.89 -17.37
C ALA A 245 6.13 -25.44 -15.94
N LEU A 246 5.03 -25.45 -15.16
CA LEU A 246 4.99 -25.98 -13.80
C LEU A 246 5.31 -27.48 -13.75
N LYS A 247 4.95 -28.25 -14.79
CA LYS A 247 5.33 -29.67 -14.90
C LYS A 247 6.85 -29.89 -15.08
N LYS A 248 7.58 -28.88 -15.54
CA LYS A 248 8.99 -28.99 -15.96
C LYS A 248 9.97 -28.38 -14.96
N ILE A 249 9.51 -27.66 -13.94
CA ILE A 249 10.41 -26.94 -13.01
C ILE A 249 10.36 -27.58 -11.61
N LYS A 250 11.52 -28.04 -11.13
CA LYS A 250 11.77 -28.29 -9.70
C LYS A 250 12.03 -26.95 -9.01
N TRP A 251 11.01 -26.35 -8.40
CA TRP A 251 11.18 -25.12 -7.63
C TRP A 251 11.63 -25.44 -6.20
N ASN A 252 12.65 -24.73 -5.71
CA ASN A 252 12.97 -24.64 -4.28
C ASN A 252 12.13 -23.57 -3.55
N CYS A 253 11.09 -23.03 -4.21
CA CYS A 253 10.13 -22.13 -3.60
C CYS A 253 8.74 -22.76 -3.64
N HIS A 254 8.01 -22.64 -2.52
CA HIS A 254 6.63 -23.06 -2.42
C HIS A 254 5.74 -21.94 -2.97
N MET A 255 5.29 -22.08 -4.22
CA MET A 255 4.16 -21.28 -4.71
C MET A 255 2.87 -21.93 -4.22
N ILE A 256 2.19 -21.28 -3.27
CA ILE A 256 0.84 -21.68 -2.87
C ILE A 256 -0.13 -20.99 -3.84
N THR A 257 -0.59 -21.72 -4.84
CA THR A 257 -1.69 -21.30 -5.71
C THR A 257 -3.00 -21.76 -5.07
N SER A 258 -3.74 -20.86 -4.45
CA SER A 258 -5.15 -21.11 -4.10
C SER A 258 -5.99 -20.94 -5.37
N TYR A 259 -6.58 -22.04 -5.84
CA TYR A 259 -7.58 -22.07 -6.91
C TYR A 259 -8.95 -21.62 -6.41
#